data_AF-A0A1H4ABE6-F1
#
_entry.id   AF-A0A1H4ABE6-F1
#
_cell.length_a   1.000
_cell.length_b   1.000
_cell.length_c   1.000
_cell.angle_alpha   90.00
_cell.angle_beta   90.00
_cell.angle_gamma   90.00
#
_symmetry.space_group_name_H-M   'P 1'
#
loop_
_entity.id
_entity.type
_entity.pdbx_description
1 polymer ?
#
loop_
_entity_poly.entity_id
_entity_poly.type
_entity_poly.pdbx_seq_one_letter_code
_entity_poly.pdbx_strand_id
1 'polypeptide(L)'
;MKKYIYYIIPMMLLSLTLTSCSEDGLSSTSVITTDSYTKNEFDKWLEENYRKPYNIDFKYRYEEIESDLNYYTVPAQLEGSIKMAHLVKYLCIETYNEVAGIEFTRSYFPKMFFLSGVWEYENNGSIVLGTAEGGKKIILHGINFLDNVLAGSYGGYTPTEGLNHYFLKTIHHEFTHILNQTRDYPTSFRQVTPSSYVSDSQFSEPYRSAYLKRGFVTAYAQTNSNEDFAEMVSMYVTHDADWWENLLKSAETTWSEDPDQAETGRVLIEQKLDIVREYMFSTWNIDIDQLRSTILRRQSNVMAGHVDLMDLTVNSQN
;
A
#
# COMPACT_ATOMS: atom_id res chain seq x y z
N MET A 1 -63.86 -44.61 15.51
CA MET A 1 -62.52 -44.05 15.27
C MET A 1 -61.94 -43.58 16.60
N LYS A 2 -60.63 -43.73 16.77
CA LYS A 2 -59.87 -43.87 18.03
C LYS A 2 -59.96 -42.63 18.95
N LYS A 3 -60.35 -42.86 20.22
CA LYS A 3 -59.60 -42.68 21.49
C LYS A 3 -59.08 -41.26 21.73
N TYR A 4 -59.71 -40.46 22.61
CA TYR A 4 -59.53 -40.41 24.08
C TYR A 4 -58.10 -39.95 24.47
N ILE A 5 -57.79 -39.06 25.43
CA ILE A 5 -58.53 -38.33 26.48
C ILE A 5 -57.45 -37.47 27.22
N TYR A 6 -57.75 -36.18 27.50
CA TYR A 6 -57.54 -35.46 28.80
C TYR A 6 -56.11 -34.99 29.16
N TYR A 7 -55.84 -33.68 29.31
CA TYR A 7 -56.09 -32.72 30.43
C TYR A 7 -54.90 -32.59 31.42
N ILE A 8 -54.56 -31.33 31.72
CA ILE A 8 -54.11 -30.76 33.03
C ILE A 8 -52.63 -30.94 33.46
N ILE A 9 -51.85 -29.84 33.37
CA ILE A 9 -51.09 -29.07 34.42
C ILE A 9 -50.47 -29.90 35.59
N PRO A 10 -49.26 -29.65 36.20
CA PRO A 10 -48.45 -28.41 36.29
C PRO A 10 -46.89 -28.54 36.22
N MET A 11 -46.26 -27.36 36.12
CA MET A 11 -44.99 -26.91 36.74
C MET A 11 -44.44 -27.76 37.92
N MET A 12 -43.27 -28.40 37.73
CA MET A 12 -42.14 -28.55 38.67
C MET A 12 -41.10 -29.55 38.10
N LEU A 13 -39.82 -29.33 38.39
CA LEU A 13 -38.61 -30.09 37.99
C LEU A 13 -37.94 -29.67 36.67
N LEU A 14 -37.30 -28.49 36.70
CA LEU A 14 -36.07 -28.27 35.96
C LEU A 14 -35.01 -27.70 36.91
N SER A 15 -34.53 -28.56 37.81
CA SER A 15 -33.34 -28.31 38.61
C SER A 15 -32.29 -29.35 38.23
N LEU A 16 -31.11 -28.84 37.85
CA LEU A 16 -29.80 -29.50 37.86
C LEU A 16 -29.51 -30.49 36.72
N THR A 17 -28.94 -29.97 35.64
CA THR A 17 -27.67 -30.48 35.07
C THR A 17 -26.98 -29.38 34.25
N LEU A 18 -26.26 -28.46 34.92
CA LEU A 18 -25.17 -27.74 34.29
C LEU A 18 -23.93 -28.64 34.39
N THR A 19 -23.73 -29.49 33.39
CA THR A 19 -22.46 -30.21 33.24
C THR A 19 -21.52 -29.32 32.45
N SER A 20 -20.70 -28.58 33.20
CA SER A 20 -19.47 -27.96 32.75
C SER A 20 -18.52 -29.04 32.20
N CYS A 21 -18.25 -28.98 30.91
CA CYS A 21 -17.01 -29.44 30.29
C CYS A 21 -16.61 -28.38 29.26
N SER A 22 -15.38 -27.91 29.15
CA SER A 22 -14.22 -27.84 30.05
C SER A 22 -13.52 -26.60 29.52
N GLU A 23 -13.09 -25.68 30.38
CA GLU A 23 -12.21 -24.61 29.90
C GLU A 23 -10.97 -25.30 29.33
N ASP A 24 -10.80 -25.22 28.01
CA ASP A 24 -9.51 -25.48 27.39
C ASP A 24 -8.56 -24.47 28.00
N GLY A 25 -7.80 -24.94 28.99
CA GLY A 25 -6.81 -24.11 29.66
C GLY A 25 -5.91 -23.53 28.58
N LEU A 26 -5.86 -22.20 28.52
CA LEU A 26 -4.89 -21.51 27.68
C LEU A 26 -3.53 -22.14 27.95
N SER A 27 -2.90 -22.66 26.89
CA SER A 27 -1.57 -23.24 26.97
C SER A 27 -0.66 -22.30 27.76
N SER A 28 0.05 -22.83 28.75
CA SER A 28 1.08 -22.07 29.50
C SER A 28 2.24 -21.64 28.60
N THR A 29 2.31 -22.18 27.39
CA THR A 29 3.16 -21.66 26.32
C THR A 29 2.53 -20.40 25.76
N SER A 30 3.06 -19.25 26.19
CA SER A 30 2.86 -17.98 25.50
C SER A 30 3.09 -18.16 24.00
N VAL A 31 2.09 -17.86 23.17
CA VAL A 31 2.23 -17.80 21.70
C VAL A 31 3.15 -16.64 21.29
N ILE A 32 3.42 -15.70 22.20
CA ILE A 32 4.50 -14.73 22.05
C ILE A 32 5.81 -15.46 22.36
N THR A 33 6.43 -16.02 21.32
CA THR A 33 7.84 -16.39 21.34
C THR A 33 8.63 -15.09 21.40
N THR A 34 9.43 -14.90 22.45
CA THR A 34 10.50 -13.90 22.38
C THR A 34 11.45 -14.37 21.29
N ASP A 35 11.57 -13.59 20.23
CA ASP A 35 12.49 -13.76 19.11
C ASP A 35 13.77 -14.49 19.55
N SER A 36 13.91 -15.75 19.15
CA SER A 36 14.99 -16.63 19.60
C SER A 36 16.31 -16.40 18.85
N TYR A 37 16.41 -15.31 18.09
CA TYR A 37 17.56 -14.99 17.27
C TYR A 37 18.44 -13.92 17.92
N THR A 38 19.75 -14.05 17.76
CA THR A 38 20.71 -13.04 18.19
C THR A 38 20.55 -11.78 17.34
N LYS A 39 20.25 -10.65 17.99
CA LYS A 39 20.14 -9.34 17.31
C LYS A 39 21.45 -8.98 16.62
N ASN A 40 21.40 -8.71 15.32
CA ASN A 40 22.53 -8.21 14.52
C ASN A 40 22.54 -6.67 14.48
N GLU A 41 23.45 -6.09 13.70
CA GLU A 41 23.57 -4.63 13.58
C GLU A 41 22.36 -4.00 12.88
N PHE A 42 21.78 -4.69 11.90
CA PHE A 42 20.59 -4.21 11.20
C PHE A 42 19.36 -4.15 12.13
N ASP A 43 19.18 -5.12 13.03
CA ASP A 43 18.12 -5.08 14.04
C ASP A 43 18.21 -3.85 14.94
N LYS A 44 19.44 -3.50 15.36
CA LYS A 44 19.67 -2.30 16.17
C LYS A 44 19.38 -1.04 15.37
N TRP A 45 19.77 -1.01 14.10
CA TRP A 45 19.48 0.10 13.22
C TRP A 45 17.97 0.28 13.00
N LEU A 46 17.22 -0.81 12.77
CA LEU A 46 15.76 -0.79 12.65
C LEU A 46 15.07 -0.34 13.94
N GLU A 47 15.55 -0.79 15.10
CA GLU A 47 15.02 -0.34 16.39
C GLU A 47 15.08 1.19 16.53
N GLU A 48 16.22 1.80 16.17
CA GLU A 48 16.47 3.23 16.35
C GLU A 48 15.89 4.10 15.24
N ASN A 49 15.80 3.58 14.01
CA ASN A 49 15.37 4.35 12.84
C ASN A 49 13.91 4.12 12.45
N TYR A 50 13.28 3.04 12.92
CA TYR A 50 11.89 2.67 12.61
C TYR A 50 11.04 2.53 13.88
N ARG A 51 11.41 1.61 14.77
CA ARG A 51 10.56 1.24 15.91
C ARG A 51 10.41 2.39 16.90
N LYS A 52 11.51 2.91 17.43
CA LYS A 52 11.50 4.00 18.41
C LYS A 52 10.89 5.29 17.89
N PRO A 53 11.23 5.79 16.68
CA PRO A 53 10.71 7.09 16.27
C PRO A 53 9.30 7.01 15.69
N TYR A 54 8.86 5.89 15.11
CA TYR A 54 7.61 5.85 14.35
C TYR A 54 6.63 4.74 14.74
N ASN A 55 7.04 3.84 15.64
CA ASN A 55 6.35 2.59 15.94
C ASN A 55 6.07 1.75 14.68
N ILE A 56 7.07 1.67 13.80
CA ILE A 56 7.00 0.86 12.59
C ILE A 56 7.80 -0.42 12.81
N ASP A 57 7.18 -1.55 12.51
CA ASP A 57 7.82 -2.85 12.53
C ASP A 57 8.25 -3.26 11.12
N PHE A 58 9.56 -3.25 10.86
CA PHE A 58 10.11 -3.55 9.54
C PHE A 58 10.72 -4.95 9.55
N LYS A 59 9.97 -5.92 9.04
CA LYS A 59 10.29 -7.35 9.14
C LYS A 59 10.94 -7.84 7.86
N TYR A 60 12.18 -8.29 7.99
CA TYR A 60 12.97 -8.82 6.88
C TYR A 60 13.33 -10.31 7.05
N ARG A 61 13.25 -10.84 8.27
CA ARG A 61 13.41 -12.28 8.50
C ARG A 61 12.16 -12.99 8.02
N TYR A 62 12.38 -14.20 7.53
CA TYR A 62 11.29 -15.12 7.30
C TYR A 62 10.68 -15.50 8.65
N GLU A 63 9.55 -14.89 8.96
CA GLU A 63 8.58 -15.45 9.88
C GLU A 63 7.64 -16.31 9.03
N GLU A 64 7.07 -17.39 9.56
CA GLU A 64 5.88 -18.00 8.94
C GLU A 64 4.76 -16.98 9.05
N ILE A 65 4.79 -16.00 8.16
CA ILE A 65 3.70 -15.07 7.93
C ILE A 65 2.54 -15.96 7.50
N GLU A 66 1.35 -15.70 8.02
CA GLU A 66 0.09 -16.19 7.47
C GLU A 66 -0.12 -15.61 6.05
N SER A 67 0.83 -15.81 5.14
CA SER A 67 0.65 -15.68 3.70
C SER A 67 -0.12 -16.91 3.25
N ASP A 68 -1.07 -16.72 2.33
CA ASP A 68 -1.76 -17.82 1.66
C ASP A 68 -0.76 -18.95 1.34
N LEU A 69 -1.00 -20.14 1.90
CA LEU A 69 -0.13 -21.32 1.95
C LEU A 69 0.27 -21.89 0.57
N ASN A 70 -0.04 -21.16 -0.52
CA ASN A 70 0.16 -21.55 -1.90
C ASN A 70 1.47 -21.01 -2.51
N TYR A 71 2.26 -20.18 -1.81
CA TYR A 71 3.49 -19.61 -2.36
C TYR A 71 4.74 -20.10 -1.62
N TYR A 72 5.75 -20.52 -2.40
CA TYR A 72 7.11 -20.76 -1.90
C TYR A 72 7.77 -19.41 -1.64
N THR A 73 7.66 -18.94 -0.40
CA THR A 73 8.26 -17.69 0.07
C THR A 73 9.78 -17.84 0.16
N VAL A 74 10.51 -17.29 -0.82
CA VAL A 74 11.96 -17.18 -0.74
C VAL A 74 12.30 -15.99 0.16
N PRO A 75 13.11 -16.15 1.22
CA PRO A 75 13.48 -15.04 2.09
C PRO A 75 14.19 -13.91 1.32
N ALA A 76 13.93 -12.67 1.72
CA ALA A 76 14.69 -11.52 1.26
C ALA A 76 16.14 -11.62 1.74
N GLN A 77 17.09 -11.38 0.84
CA GLN A 77 18.51 -11.32 1.19
C GLN A 77 18.76 -10.14 2.14
N LEU A 78 19.67 -10.32 3.10
CA LEU A 78 19.97 -9.30 4.12
C LEU A 78 20.40 -7.97 3.49
N GLU A 79 21.28 -8.00 2.48
CA GLU A 79 21.75 -6.79 1.79
C GLU A 79 20.59 -6.03 1.12
N GLY A 80 19.75 -6.73 0.35
CA GLY A 80 18.56 -6.13 -0.26
C GLY A 80 17.58 -5.59 0.78
N SER A 81 17.48 -6.25 1.93
CA SER A 81 16.63 -5.81 3.05
C SER A 81 17.14 -4.51 3.69
N ILE A 82 18.45 -4.39 3.89
CA ILE A 82 19.09 -3.17 4.39
C ILE A 82 18.85 -2.03 3.41
N LYS A 83 19.15 -2.24 2.12
CA LYS A 83 18.92 -1.23 1.06
C LYS A 83 17.47 -0.78 1.01
N MET A 84 16.51 -1.72 1.05
CA MET A 84 15.09 -1.38 1.03
C MET A 84 14.67 -0.58 2.26
N ALA A 85 15.17 -0.91 3.45
CA ALA A 85 14.90 -0.12 4.65
C ALA A 85 15.46 1.31 4.52
N HIS A 86 16.68 1.49 4.01
CA HIS A 86 17.20 2.83 3.74
C HIS A 86 16.34 3.60 2.73
N LEU A 87 15.91 2.94 1.64
CA LEU A 87 15.06 3.54 0.61
C LEU A 87 13.70 3.97 1.18
N VAL A 88 12.98 3.09 1.89
CA VAL A 88 11.68 3.41 2.50
C VAL A 88 11.81 4.55 3.51
N LYS A 89 12.84 4.51 4.36
CA LYS A 89 13.10 5.57 5.34
C LYS A 89 13.33 6.91 4.65
N TYR A 90 14.24 6.95 3.68
CA TYR A 90 14.68 8.20 3.06
C TYR A 90 13.67 8.78 2.06
N LEU A 91 13.05 7.93 1.24
CA LEU A 91 12.16 8.35 0.14
C LEU A 91 10.70 8.47 0.58
N CYS A 92 10.27 7.76 1.62
CA CYS A 92 8.89 7.83 2.11
C CYS A 92 8.82 8.50 3.48
N ILE A 93 9.31 7.85 4.54
CA ILE A 93 9.12 8.32 5.93
C ILE A 93 9.64 9.75 6.13
N GLU A 94 10.87 10.01 5.73
CA GLU A 94 11.49 11.33 5.88
C GLU A 94 10.90 12.39 4.93
N THR A 95 10.42 11.98 3.75
CA THR A 95 9.68 12.88 2.86
C THR A 95 8.42 13.39 3.54
N TYR A 96 7.64 12.50 4.15
CA TYR A 96 6.44 12.91 4.88
C TYR A 96 6.77 13.68 6.16
N ASN A 97 7.89 13.39 6.84
CA ASN A 97 8.35 14.24 7.94
C ASN A 97 8.64 15.67 7.49
N GLU A 98 9.27 15.84 6.32
CA GLU A 98 9.63 17.14 5.78
C GLU A 98 8.40 17.94 5.34
N VAL A 99 7.43 17.28 4.71
CA VAL A 99 6.27 17.96 4.11
C VAL A 99 5.12 18.15 5.10
N ALA A 100 4.88 17.16 5.97
CA ALA A 100 3.71 17.11 6.85
C ALA A 100 4.07 17.12 8.35
N GLY A 101 5.36 17.05 8.69
CA GLY A 101 5.85 16.96 10.07
C GLY A 101 5.89 15.53 10.61
N ILE A 102 6.80 15.31 11.57
CA ILE A 102 7.03 13.98 12.15
C ILE A 102 5.80 13.38 12.83
N GLU A 103 4.95 14.21 13.44
CA GLU A 103 3.74 13.76 14.12
C GLU A 103 2.69 13.21 13.14
N PHE A 104 2.61 13.76 11.93
CA PHE A 104 1.78 13.21 10.86
C PHE A 104 2.26 11.80 10.49
N THR A 105 3.56 11.65 10.22
CA THR A 105 4.15 10.35 9.84
C THR A 105 3.97 9.32 10.96
N ARG A 106 4.20 9.71 12.22
CA ARG A 106 3.96 8.87 13.41
C ARG A 106 2.50 8.43 13.53
N SER A 107 1.56 9.29 13.18
CA SER A 107 0.14 8.99 13.34
C SER A 107 -0.38 8.06 12.25
N TYR A 108 0.01 8.29 10.99
CA TYR A 108 -0.71 7.71 9.85
C TYR A 108 0.13 6.78 8.98
N PHE A 109 1.45 6.88 8.98
CA PHE A 109 2.28 6.05 8.10
C PHE A 109 2.14 4.55 8.46
N PRO A 110 2.18 3.62 7.47
CA PRO A 110 2.07 2.18 7.69
C PRO A 110 2.93 1.67 8.86
N LYS A 111 2.36 0.76 9.66
CA LYS A 111 2.97 0.30 10.93
C LYS A 111 3.74 -1.00 10.82
N MET A 112 3.63 -1.70 9.69
CA MET A 112 4.29 -2.96 9.50
C MET A 112 4.70 -3.12 8.04
N PHE A 113 5.96 -3.51 7.82
CA PHE A 113 6.48 -3.88 6.52
C PHE A 113 6.97 -5.33 6.59
N PHE A 114 6.69 -6.11 5.55
CA PHE A 114 7.30 -7.42 5.34
C PHE A 114 8.03 -7.46 4.01
N LEU A 115 9.16 -8.14 3.99
CA LEU A 115 9.96 -8.30 2.79
C LEU A 115 9.89 -9.74 2.27
N SER A 116 9.57 -9.88 0.98
CA SER A 116 9.66 -11.15 0.25
C SER A 116 10.76 -11.06 -0.81
N GLY A 117 11.59 -12.10 -0.90
CA GLY A 117 12.72 -12.12 -1.83
C GLY A 117 12.29 -12.26 -3.30
N VAL A 118 11.12 -12.85 -3.55
CA VAL A 118 10.60 -13.14 -4.90
C VAL A 118 9.39 -12.28 -5.22
N TRP A 119 9.12 -12.11 -6.52
CA TRP A 119 7.85 -11.56 -6.99
C TRP A 119 6.73 -12.57 -6.78
N GLU A 120 5.59 -12.07 -6.33
CA GLU A 120 4.33 -12.81 -6.37
C GLU A 120 3.62 -12.53 -7.70
N TYR A 121 2.85 -13.50 -8.18
CA TYR A 121 2.17 -13.42 -9.45
C TYR A 121 0.70 -13.80 -9.28
N GLU A 122 -0.16 -12.98 -9.85
CA GLU A 122 -1.57 -13.31 -10.04
C GLU A 122 -1.72 -14.47 -11.04
N ASN A 123 -2.89 -15.12 -11.03
CA ASN A 123 -3.20 -16.20 -11.97
C ASN A 123 -3.09 -15.77 -13.45
N ASN A 124 -3.21 -14.47 -13.73
CA ASN A 124 -3.06 -13.89 -15.08
C ASN A 124 -1.59 -13.56 -15.44
N GLY A 125 -0.63 -13.90 -14.58
CA GLY A 125 0.80 -13.66 -14.77
C GLY A 125 1.27 -12.24 -14.44
N SER A 126 0.39 -11.37 -13.94
CA SER A 126 0.76 -10.02 -13.48
C SER A 126 1.47 -10.10 -12.13
N ILE A 127 2.46 -9.24 -11.89
CA ILE A 127 3.18 -9.19 -10.62
C ILE A 127 2.28 -8.54 -9.55
N VAL A 128 2.23 -9.16 -8.37
CA VAL A 128 1.71 -8.53 -7.15
C VAL A 128 2.80 -7.63 -6.59
N LEU A 129 2.63 -6.32 -6.75
CA LEU A 129 3.62 -5.29 -6.38
C LEU A 129 3.62 -4.98 -4.87
N GLY A 130 2.61 -5.47 -4.16
CA GLY A 130 2.49 -5.45 -2.70
C GLY A 130 1.04 -5.65 -2.27
N THR A 131 0.87 -6.12 -1.03
CA THR A 131 -0.44 -6.40 -0.44
C THR A 131 -0.56 -5.64 0.88
N ALA A 132 -1.70 -4.98 1.10
CA ALA A 132 -2.03 -4.39 2.39
C ALA A 132 -3.22 -5.08 3.06
N GLU A 133 -3.03 -5.46 4.32
CA GLU A 133 -4.10 -5.98 5.16
C GLU A 133 -4.48 -4.93 6.21
N GLY A 134 -5.74 -4.48 6.17
CA GLY A 134 -6.28 -3.52 7.13
C GLY A 134 -5.55 -2.17 7.18
N GLY A 135 -4.88 -1.78 6.08
CA GLY A 135 -4.15 -0.52 5.96
C GLY A 135 -2.96 -0.37 6.91
N LYS A 136 -2.46 -1.42 7.56
CA LYS A 136 -1.35 -1.28 8.54
C LYS A 136 -0.11 -2.06 8.15
N LYS A 137 -0.27 -3.08 7.33
CA LYS A 137 0.78 -3.98 6.84
C LYS A 137 1.01 -3.72 5.36
N ILE A 138 2.26 -3.61 4.92
CA ILE A 138 2.65 -3.59 3.51
C ILE A 138 3.65 -4.73 3.29
N ILE A 139 3.41 -5.56 2.28
CA ILE A 139 4.38 -6.55 1.83
C ILE A 139 5.10 -6.01 0.60
N LEU A 140 6.43 -6.00 0.60
CA LEU A 140 7.27 -5.61 -0.52
C LEU A 140 7.93 -6.87 -1.10
N HIS A 141 7.57 -7.20 -2.34
CA HIS A 141 8.04 -8.39 -3.05
C HIS A 141 9.28 -8.10 -3.90
N GLY A 142 9.99 -9.15 -4.31
CA GLY A 142 11.09 -9.02 -5.27
C GLY A 142 12.35 -8.34 -4.74
N ILE A 143 12.58 -8.35 -3.42
CA ILE A 143 13.74 -7.69 -2.81
C ILE A 143 15.08 -8.22 -3.33
N ASN A 144 15.14 -9.48 -3.74
CA ASN A 144 16.37 -10.06 -4.31
C ASN A 144 16.70 -9.54 -5.72
N PHE A 145 15.80 -8.77 -6.33
CA PHE A 145 16.00 -8.10 -7.62
C PHE A 145 16.30 -6.59 -7.47
N LEU A 146 16.35 -6.07 -6.23
CA LEU A 146 16.50 -4.64 -5.98
C LEU A 146 17.75 -4.06 -6.64
N ASP A 147 18.88 -4.77 -6.59
CA ASP A 147 20.11 -4.30 -7.24
C ASP A 147 19.98 -4.25 -8.76
N ASN A 148 19.24 -5.19 -9.36
CA ASN A 148 18.96 -5.14 -10.79
C ASN A 148 18.05 -3.95 -11.15
N VAL A 149 17.07 -3.65 -10.31
CA VAL A 149 16.19 -2.48 -10.45
C VAL A 149 17.01 -1.18 -10.36
N LEU A 150 17.83 -1.02 -9.32
CA LEU A 150 18.68 0.15 -9.13
C LEU A 150 19.75 0.30 -10.23
N ALA A 151 20.15 -0.79 -10.87
CA ALA A 151 21.06 -0.78 -12.02
C ALA A 151 20.35 -0.54 -13.37
N GLY A 152 19.00 -0.47 -13.42
CA GLY A 152 18.25 -0.35 -14.67
C GLY A 152 18.34 -1.60 -15.56
N SER A 153 18.62 -2.76 -14.95
CA SER A 153 18.77 -4.06 -15.64
C SER A 153 17.59 -5.00 -15.42
N TYR A 154 16.49 -4.48 -14.86
CA TYR A 154 15.27 -5.24 -14.57
C TYR A 154 14.04 -4.58 -15.22
N GLY A 155 13.21 -5.37 -15.89
CA GLY A 155 11.91 -4.93 -16.40
C GLY A 155 11.91 -3.94 -17.57
N GLY A 156 13.09 -3.51 -18.06
CA GLY A 156 13.19 -2.53 -19.14
C GLY A 156 12.97 -1.07 -18.71
N TYR A 157 13.04 -0.80 -17.41
CA TYR A 157 12.89 0.53 -16.84
C TYR A 157 14.25 1.18 -16.55
N THR A 158 14.31 2.52 -16.58
CA THR A 158 15.42 3.23 -15.93
C THR A 158 15.41 2.96 -14.42
N PRO A 159 16.53 3.19 -13.70
CA PRO A 159 16.58 2.99 -12.25
C PRO A 159 15.44 3.66 -11.47
N THR A 160 15.15 4.93 -11.77
CA THR A 160 14.09 5.70 -11.10
C THR A 160 12.70 5.14 -11.43
N GLU A 161 12.42 4.85 -12.70
CA GLU A 161 11.15 4.28 -13.13
C GLU A 161 10.92 2.91 -12.51
N GLY A 162 11.95 2.06 -12.46
CA GLY A 162 11.87 0.74 -11.85
C GLY A 162 11.59 0.85 -10.34
N LEU A 163 12.30 1.73 -9.64
CA LEU A 163 12.08 1.96 -8.20
C LEU A 163 10.64 2.45 -7.92
N ASN A 164 10.12 3.33 -8.75
CA ASN A 164 8.74 3.81 -8.68
C ASN A 164 7.73 2.68 -8.94
N HIS A 165 7.87 2.00 -10.08
CA HIS A 165 6.95 0.98 -10.55
C HIS A 165 6.87 -0.20 -9.59
N TYR A 166 8.01 -0.68 -9.10
CA TYR A 166 8.07 -1.89 -8.30
C TYR A 166 7.82 -1.69 -6.81
N PHE A 167 8.04 -0.48 -6.28
CA PHE A 167 8.04 -0.26 -4.83
C PHE A 167 7.30 1.01 -4.40
N LEU A 168 7.76 2.19 -4.83
CA LEU A 168 7.30 3.45 -4.23
C LEU A 168 5.84 3.75 -4.54
N LYS A 169 5.37 3.47 -5.77
CA LYS A 169 3.97 3.63 -6.14
C LYS A 169 3.07 2.86 -5.17
N THR A 170 3.38 1.60 -4.87
CA THR A 170 2.63 0.77 -3.93
C THR A 170 2.58 1.40 -2.54
N ILE A 171 3.73 1.85 -2.01
CA ILE A 171 3.77 2.46 -0.68
C ILE A 171 2.90 3.72 -0.61
N HIS A 172 2.99 4.62 -1.61
CA HIS A 172 2.18 5.83 -1.65
C HIS A 172 0.70 5.55 -1.87
N HIS A 173 0.37 4.53 -2.67
CA HIS A 173 -1.00 4.08 -2.90
C HIS A 173 -1.63 3.59 -1.59
N GLU A 174 -0.98 2.64 -0.91
CA GLU A 174 -1.47 2.10 0.36
C GLU A 174 -1.54 3.16 1.45
N PHE A 175 -0.55 4.06 1.51
CA PHE A 175 -0.62 5.15 2.48
C PHE A 175 -1.81 6.08 2.21
N THR A 176 -2.13 6.33 0.94
CA THR A 176 -3.32 7.12 0.57
C THR A 176 -4.62 6.45 1.04
N HIS A 177 -4.71 5.12 0.94
CA HIS A 177 -5.84 4.38 1.51
C HIS A 177 -5.97 4.61 3.02
N ILE A 178 -4.88 4.60 3.78
CA ILE A 178 -4.90 4.85 5.24
C ILE A 178 -5.44 6.25 5.54
N LEU A 179 -4.96 7.26 4.81
CA LEU A 179 -5.43 8.63 4.99
C LEU A 179 -6.93 8.69 4.73
N ASN A 180 -7.38 8.15 3.60
CA ASN A 180 -8.78 8.15 3.20
C ASN A 180 -9.69 7.37 4.15
N GLN A 181 -9.21 6.28 4.76
CA GLN A 181 -9.93 5.54 5.81
C GLN A 181 -10.02 6.31 7.13
N THR A 182 -9.04 7.18 7.39
CA THR A 182 -8.99 7.98 8.61
C THR A 182 -9.86 9.24 8.50
N ARG A 183 -9.85 9.89 7.33
CA ARG A 183 -10.73 11.01 7.00
C ARG A 183 -11.15 10.85 5.54
N ASP A 184 -12.44 10.76 5.30
CA ASP A 184 -12.96 10.51 3.95
C ASP A 184 -12.56 11.64 2.97
N TYR A 185 -12.14 11.25 1.76
CA TYR A 185 -11.98 12.17 0.64
C TYR A 185 -13.34 12.60 0.09
N PRO A 186 -13.43 13.78 -0.56
CA PRO A 186 -14.72 14.34 -0.96
C PRO A 186 -15.41 13.48 -2.02
N THR A 187 -16.73 13.30 -1.86
CA THR A 187 -17.57 12.51 -2.78
C THR A 187 -17.62 13.08 -4.20
N SER A 188 -17.27 14.36 -4.38
CA SER A 188 -17.13 15.01 -5.69
C SER A 188 -16.07 14.34 -6.57
N PHE A 189 -15.05 13.71 -5.99
CA PHE A 189 -14.03 12.98 -6.75
C PHE A 189 -14.65 11.87 -7.61
N ARG A 190 -15.49 11.02 -6.99
CA ARG A 190 -16.25 9.96 -7.67
C ARG A 190 -17.20 10.51 -8.73
N GLN A 191 -17.69 11.75 -8.56
CA GLN A 191 -18.65 12.36 -9.48
C GLN A 191 -18.00 12.88 -10.77
N VAL A 192 -16.66 12.95 -10.85
CA VAL A 192 -15.95 13.33 -12.08
C VAL A 192 -16.14 12.26 -13.17
N THR A 193 -16.08 10.98 -12.79
CA THR A 193 -16.33 9.84 -13.70
C THR A 193 -17.49 8.98 -13.18
N PRO A 194 -18.73 9.50 -13.22
CA PRO A 194 -19.88 8.80 -12.67
C PRO A 194 -20.14 7.54 -13.50
N SER A 195 -20.44 6.42 -12.83
CA SER A 195 -20.72 5.12 -13.46
C SER A 195 -19.62 4.51 -14.36
N SER A 196 -18.43 5.14 -14.48
CA SER A 196 -17.37 4.64 -15.36
C SER A 196 -16.45 3.59 -14.72
N TYR A 197 -16.63 3.28 -13.43
CA TYR A 197 -15.90 2.22 -12.72
C TYR A 197 -16.38 0.83 -13.15
N VAL A 198 -15.45 -0.09 -13.33
CA VAL A 198 -15.71 -1.38 -14.00
C VAL A 198 -15.32 -2.62 -13.17
N SER A 199 -14.93 -2.44 -11.90
CA SER A 199 -14.45 -3.52 -11.02
C SER A 199 -13.45 -4.40 -11.77
N ASP A 200 -13.64 -5.72 -11.79
CA ASP A 200 -12.69 -6.70 -12.31
C ASP A 200 -12.56 -6.68 -13.85
N SER A 201 -13.35 -5.86 -14.54
CA SER A 201 -13.29 -5.73 -16.00
C SER A 201 -12.14 -4.86 -16.48
N GLN A 202 -11.42 -4.17 -15.59
CA GLN A 202 -10.31 -3.29 -15.97
C GLN A 202 -9.12 -4.01 -16.64
N PHE A 203 -8.98 -5.32 -16.47
CA PHE A 203 -7.97 -6.17 -17.11
C PHE A 203 -8.43 -6.66 -18.48
N SER A 204 -9.67 -6.38 -18.89
CA SER A 204 -10.25 -6.79 -20.17
C SER A 204 -10.30 -5.63 -21.16
N GLU A 205 -10.21 -5.92 -22.46
CA GLU A 205 -10.49 -4.90 -23.49
C GLU A 205 -11.99 -4.54 -23.49
N PRO A 206 -12.35 -3.27 -23.74
CA PRO A 206 -11.46 -2.15 -24.08
C PRO A 206 -10.83 -1.45 -22.86
N TYR A 207 -11.30 -1.72 -21.64
CA TYR A 207 -10.93 -0.96 -20.44
C TYR A 207 -9.44 -0.99 -20.12
N ARG A 208 -8.76 -2.09 -20.43
CA ARG A 208 -7.32 -2.24 -20.24
C ARG A 208 -6.49 -1.25 -21.05
N SER A 209 -6.94 -0.85 -22.24
CA SER A 209 -6.20 0.07 -23.12
C SER A 209 -6.80 1.48 -23.19
N ALA A 210 -8.08 1.63 -22.87
CA ALA A 210 -8.82 2.88 -23.01
C ALA A 210 -8.88 3.77 -21.75
N TYR A 211 -8.32 3.31 -20.63
CA TYR A 211 -8.47 3.93 -19.31
C TYR A 211 -8.14 5.43 -19.28
N LEU A 212 -7.08 5.87 -19.98
CA LEU A 212 -6.69 7.29 -20.05
C LEU A 212 -7.80 8.16 -20.66
N LYS A 213 -8.37 7.72 -21.80
CA LYS A 213 -9.46 8.43 -22.49
C LYS A 213 -10.72 8.51 -21.64
N ARG A 214 -10.88 7.55 -20.72
CA ARG A 214 -11.98 7.47 -19.77
C ARG A 214 -11.74 8.28 -18.48
N GLY A 215 -10.60 8.97 -18.35
CA GLY A 215 -10.30 9.82 -17.19
C GLY A 215 -9.65 9.11 -16.01
N PHE A 216 -8.94 8.01 -16.25
CA PHE A 216 -8.23 7.23 -15.22
C PHE A 216 -6.74 7.18 -15.52
N VAL A 217 -5.89 7.32 -14.50
CA VAL A 217 -4.42 7.36 -14.68
C VAL A 217 -3.78 5.99 -14.88
N THR A 218 -4.47 4.92 -14.47
CA THR A 218 -4.08 3.53 -14.71
C THR A 218 -5.32 2.70 -15.02
N ALA A 219 -5.14 1.49 -15.57
CA ALA A 219 -6.26 0.57 -15.71
C ALA A 219 -6.87 0.22 -14.34
N TYR A 220 -6.03 0.01 -13.31
CA TYR A 220 -6.46 -0.35 -11.95
C TYR A 220 -7.30 0.72 -11.26
N ALA A 221 -7.07 2.00 -11.56
CA ALA A 221 -7.89 3.11 -11.09
C ALA A 221 -9.38 2.97 -11.49
N GLN A 222 -9.71 2.17 -12.52
CA GLN A 222 -11.10 1.92 -12.91
C GLN A 222 -11.83 0.93 -11.99
N THR A 223 -11.15 0.29 -11.03
CA THR A 223 -11.76 -0.72 -10.15
C THR A 223 -12.89 -0.12 -9.34
N ASN A 224 -12.59 0.95 -8.59
CA ASN A 224 -13.54 1.73 -7.80
C ASN A 224 -12.93 3.09 -7.44
N SER A 225 -13.71 3.99 -6.83
CA SER A 225 -13.25 5.35 -6.53
C SER A 225 -12.15 5.44 -5.48
N ASN A 226 -12.03 4.46 -4.58
CA ASN A 226 -10.95 4.43 -3.59
C ASN A 226 -9.62 4.12 -4.27
N GLU A 227 -9.59 3.11 -5.16
CA GLU A 227 -8.39 2.80 -5.95
C GLU A 227 -8.01 3.95 -6.87
N ASP A 228 -9.00 4.57 -7.53
CA ASP A 228 -8.77 5.73 -8.40
C ASP A 228 -8.08 6.88 -7.67
N PHE A 229 -8.53 7.19 -6.45
CA PHE A 229 -7.92 8.25 -5.64
C PHE A 229 -6.48 7.89 -5.25
N ALA A 230 -6.25 6.66 -4.79
CA ALA A 230 -4.93 6.19 -4.39
C ALA A 230 -3.95 6.07 -5.58
N GLU A 231 -4.44 5.64 -6.74
CA GLU A 231 -3.69 5.65 -8.01
C GLU A 231 -3.36 7.07 -8.45
N MET A 232 -4.31 8.00 -8.38
CA MET A 232 -4.09 9.40 -8.74
C MET A 232 -2.95 10.01 -7.91
N VAL A 233 -3.00 9.85 -6.58
CA VAL A 233 -1.93 10.35 -5.69
C VAL A 233 -0.61 9.66 -5.99
N SER A 234 -0.58 8.32 -5.97
CA SER A 234 0.66 7.57 -6.11
C SER A 234 1.35 7.78 -7.45
N MET A 235 0.60 7.83 -8.55
CA MET A 235 1.15 8.12 -9.88
C MET A 235 1.66 9.56 -9.98
N TYR A 236 0.89 10.53 -9.45
CA TYR A 236 1.27 11.94 -9.51
C TYR A 236 2.57 12.22 -8.76
N VAL A 237 2.70 11.71 -7.52
CA VAL A 237 3.83 12.05 -6.65
C VAL A 237 5.13 11.32 -6.99
N THR A 238 5.06 10.24 -7.77
CA THR A 238 6.23 9.42 -8.14
C THR A 238 6.81 9.76 -9.53
N HIS A 239 6.08 10.47 -10.38
CA HIS A 239 6.55 10.79 -11.74
C HIS A 239 6.90 12.28 -11.88
N ASP A 240 7.77 12.63 -12.84
CA ASP A 240 8.11 14.02 -13.12
C ASP A 240 7.10 14.73 -14.04
N ALA A 241 7.27 16.04 -14.20
CA ALA A 241 6.34 16.88 -14.96
C ALA A 241 6.24 16.45 -16.43
N ASP A 242 7.33 16.04 -17.05
CA ASP A 242 7.37 15.62 -18.45
C ASP A 242 6.59 14.32 -18.65
N TRP A 243 6.79 13.35 -17.74
CA TRP A 243 6.02 12.11 -17.74
C TRP A 243 4.52 12.38 -17.57
N TRP A 244 4.15 13.26 -16.64
CA TRP A 244 2.74 13.59 -16.38
C TRP A 244 2.07 14.26 -17.57
N GLU A 245 2.73 15.23 -18.20
CA GLU A 245 2.19 15.89 -19.39
C GLU A 245 2.07 14.91 -20.57
N ASN A 246 2.98 13.94 -20.70
CA ASN A 246 2.84 12.88 -21.71
C ASN A 246 1.64 11.96 -21.45
N LEU A 247 1.34 11.67 -20.18
CA LEU A 247 0.11 10.97 -19.79
C LEU A 247 -1.14 11.79 -20.18
N LEU A 248 -1.16 13.09 -19.86
CA LEU A 248 -2.28 13.97 -20.20
C LEU A 248 -2.50 14.09 -21.71
N LYS A 249 -1.42 14.23 -22.50
CA LYS A 249 -1.50 14.20 -23.97
C LYS A 249 -2.11 12.91 -24.51
N SER A 250 -1.79 11.78 -23.89
CA SER A 250 -2.36 10.47 -24.27
C SER A 250 -3.85 10.36 -23.91
N ALA A 251 -4.32 11.19 -22.97
CA ALA A 251 -5.72 11.30 -22.54
C ALA A 251 -6.51 12.41 -23.29
N GLU A 252 -5.90 13.15 -24.22
CA GLU A 252 -6.48 14.28 -24.98
C GLU A 252 -7.50 13.84 -26.05
N THR A 253 -8.18 12.72 -25.84
CA THR A 253 -9.25 12.23 -26.72
C THR A 253 -10.41 11.72 -25.89
N THR A 254 -11.62 11.84 -26.42
CA THR A 254 -12.83 11.30 -25.81
C THR A 254 -12.93 9.80 -26.07
N TRP A 255 -13.60 9.09 -25.17
CA TRP A 255 -14.00 7.71 -25.40
C TRP A 255 -15.25 7.68 -26.30
N SER A 256 -15.06 7.39 -27.59
CA SER A 256 -16.09 7.54 -28.64
C SER A 256 -17.34 6.66 -28.49
N GLU A 257 -17.33 5.68 -27.58
CA GLU A 257 -18.43 4.73 -27.39
C GLU A 257 -19.31 5.03 -26.16
N ASP A 258 -18.90 5.96 -25.29
CA ASP A 258 -19.70 6.37 -24.13
C ASP A 258 -20.36 7.73 -24.41
N PRO A 259 -21.67 7.76 -24.72
CA PRO A 259 -22.39 8.99 -25.01
C PRO A 259 -22.49 9.94 -23.79
N ASP A 260 -22.19 9.46 -22.57
CA ASP A 260 -22.20 10.27 -21.36
C ASP A 260 -20.84 10.96 -21.08
N GLN A 261 -19.77 10.61 -21.83
CA GLN A 261 -18.48 11.32 -21.76
C GLN A 261 -18.38 12.46 -22.79
N ALA A 262 -18.84 13.64 -22.39
CA ALA A 262 -18.67 14.86 -23.18
C ALA A 262 -17.25 15.46 -23.09
N GLU A 263 -16.51 15.18 -22.01
CA GLU A 263 -15.18 15.72 -21.72
C GLU A 263 -14.06 14.76 -22.13
N THR A 264 -12.87 15.28 -22.46
CA THR A 264 -11.69 14.44 -22.74
C THR A 264 -11.16 13.81 -21.46
N GLY A 265 -10.46 12.68 -21.60
CA GLY A 265 -9.78 12.04 -20.47
C GLY A 265 -8.83 12.99 -19.72
N ARG A 266 -8.14 13.88 -20.44
CA ARG A 266 -7.30 14.94 -19.85
C ARG A 266 -8.08 15.81 -18.86
N VAL A 267 -9.21 16.39 -19.30
CA VAL A 267 -10.03 17.28 -18.47
C VAL A 267 -10.49 16.56 -17.20
N LEU A 268 -10.91 15.30 -17.33
CA LEU A 268 -11.34 14.47 -16.20
C LEU A 268 -10.19 14.19 -15.21
N ILE A 269 -8.98 13.88 -15.71
CA ILE A 269 -7.80 13.64 -14.88
C ILE A 269 -7.37 14.92 -14.16
N GLU A 270 -7.36 16.06 -14.84
CA GLU A 270 -7.02 17.36 -14.25
C GLU A 270 -8.02 17.76 -13.15
N GLN A 271 -9.33 17.60 -13.39
CA GLN A 271 -10.36 17.82 -12.38
C GLN A 271 -10.18 16.93 -11.14
N LYS A 272 -9.87 15.64 -11.33
CA LYS A 272 -9.57 14.72 -10.23
C LYS A 272 -8.34 15.16 -9.44
N LEU A 273 -7.27 15.56 -10.13
CA LEU A 273 -6.04 16.03 -9.49
C LEU A 273 -6.27 17.31 -8.68
N ASP A 274 -7.11 18.24 -9.17
CA ASP A 274 -7.46 19.45 -8.42
C ASP A 274 -8.22 19.13 -7.13
N ILE A 275 -9.14 18.17 -7.17
CA ILE A 275 -9.83 17.68 -5.97
C ILE A 275 -8.85 17.02 -4.99
N VAL A 276 -7.92 16.20 -5.49
CA VAL A 276 -6.85 15.59 -4.69
C VAL A 276 -6.00 16.67 -4.01
N ARG A 277 -5.57 17.69 -4.76
CA ARG A 277 -4.76 18.80 -4.25
C ARG A 277 -5.48 19.54 -3.13
N GLU A 278 -6.74 19.92 -3.34
CA GLU A 278 -7.54 20.62 -2.34
C GLU A 278 -7.77 19.76 -1.09
N TYR A 279 -8.10 18.48 -1.27
CA TYR A 279 -8.30 17.56 -0.15
C TYR A 279 -7.03 17.37 0.67
N MET A 280 -5.89 17.08 0.02
CA MET A 280 -4.61 16.86 0.69
C MET A 280 -4.18 18.10 1.48
N PHE A 281 -4.38 19.28 0.91
CA PHE A 281 -4.06 20.53 1.58
C PHE A 281 -5.02 20.84 2.74
N SER A 282 -6.32 20.90 2.48
CA SER A 282 -7.33 21.30 3.49
C SER A 282 -7.48 20.30 4.64
N THR A 283 -7.24 19.00 4.38
CA THR A 283 -7.45 17.93 5.37
C THR A 283 -6.17 17.57 6.10
N TRP A 284 -5.05 17.50 5.39
CA TRP A 284 -3.78 16.99 5.91
C TRP A 284 -2.68 18.04 6.00
N ASN A 285 -2.94 19.27 5.52
CA ASN A 285 -1.93 20.32 5.37
C ASN A 285 -0.73 19.85 4.52
N ILE A 286 -1.01 19.05 3.49
CA ILE A 286 -0.02 18.55 2.54
C ILE A 286 -0.24 19.22 1.20
N ASP A 287 0.72 20.04 0.79
CA ASP A 287 0.86 20.45 -0.60
C ASP A 287 1.39 19.26 -1.41
N ILE A 288 0.56 18.71 -2.30
CA ILE A 288 0.92 17.52 -3.09
C ILE A 288 2.01 17.82 -4.13
N ASP A 289 2.13 19.06 -4.59
CA ASP A 289 3.17 19.48 -5.52
C ASP A 289 4.52 19.62 -4.78
N GLN A 290 4.50 20.12 -3.54
CA GLN A 290 5.65 20.07 -2.63
C GLN A 290 6.04 18.63 -2.29
N LEU A 291 5.07 17.75 -2.01
CA LEU A 291 5.32 16.32 -1.77
C LEU A 291 6.03 15.68 -2.96
N ARG A 292 5.48 15.85 -4.16
CA ARG A 292 6.05 15.35 -5.41
C ARG A 292 7.49 15.85 -5.62
N SER A 293 7.71 17.16 -5.54
CA SER A 293 9.06 17.72 -5.73
C SER A 293 10.07 17.22 -4.68
N THR A 294 9.63 17.00 -3.44
CA THR A 294 10.46 16.44 -2.37
C THR A 294 10.85 14.99 -2.65
N ILE A 295 9.90 14.16 -3.11
CA ILE A 295 10.17 12.77 -3.52
C ILE A 295 11.18 12.75 -4.67
N LEU A 296 10.93 13.49 -5.75
CA LEU A 296 11.81 13.51 -6.94
C LEU A 296 13.22 13.99 -6.60
N ARG A 297 13.34 15.00 -5.73
CA ARG A 297 14.63 15.49 -5.23
C ARG A 297 15.37 14.40 -4.43
N ARG A 298 14.67 13.71 -3.52
CA ARG A 298 15.27 12.63 -2.71
C ARG A 298 15.63 11.42 -3.58
N GLN A 299 14.83 11.06 -4.57
CA GLN A 299 15.18 10.04 -5.55
C GLN A 299 16.46 10.41 -6.30
N SER A 300 16.58 11.67 -6.73
CA SER A 300 17.79 12.17 -7.39
C SER A 300 19.03 12.01 -6.50
N ASN A 301 18.91 12.24 -5.18
CA ASN A 301 20.00 12.03 -4.23
C ASN A 301 20.40 10.55 -4.13
N VAL A 302 19.44 9.63 -4.11
CA VAL A 302 19.73 8.19 -4.12
C VAL A 302 20.46 7.80 -5.41
N MET A 303 19.95 8.24 -6.57
CA MET A 303 20.56 7.93 -7.87
C MET A 303 21.95 8.55 -8.06
N ALA A 304 22.21 9.69 -7.43
CA ALA A 304 23.52 10.33 -7.39
C ALA A 304 24.50 9.68 -6.41
N GLY A 305 24.07 8.68 -5.62
CA GLY A 305 24.91 8.03 -4.61
C GLY A 305 25.16 8.89 -3.37
N HIS A 306 24.34 9.91 -3.13
CA HIS A 306 24.46 10.78 -1.93
C HIS A 306 23.88 10.14 -0.66
N VAL A 307 23.26 8.97 -0.78
CA VAL A 307 22.66 8.21 0.32
C VAL A 307 23.37 6.87 0.40
N ASP A 308 24.01 6.60 1.54
CA ASP A 308 24.55 5.28 1.81
C ASP A 308 23.41 4.33 2.20
N LEU A 309 23.12 3.38 1.32
CA LEU A 309 22.05 2.40 1.51
C LEU A 309 22.48 1.20 2.36
N MET A 310 23.71 1.20 2.88
CA MET A 310 24.29 0.12 3.70
C MET A 310 24.78 0.61 5.07
N ASP A 311 24.64 1.90 5.39
CA ASP A 311 25.13 2.46 6.66
C ASP A 311 24.26 2.05 7.86
N LEU A 312 24.77 1.11 8.64
CA LEU A 312 24.14 0.65 9.88
C LEU A 312 24.59 1.40 11.14
N THR A 313 25.26 2.55 10.99
CA THR A 313 25.70 3.35 12.14
C THR A 313 24.51 3.86 12.95
N VAL A 314 24.51 3.57 14.25
CA VAL A 314 23.50 4.05 15.19
C VAL A 314 24.11 5.21 15.99
N ASN A 315 23.73 6.44 15.63
CA ASN A 315 24.01 7.60 16.46
C ASN A 315 23.00 7.61 17.61
N SER A 316 23.41 7.15 18.79
CA SER A 316 22.60 7.26 20.00
C SER A 316 22.42 8.75 20.28
N GLN A 317 21.25 9.30 19.94
CA GLN A 317 20.87 10.61 20.47
C GLN A 317 20.46 10.40 21.93
N ASN A 318 21.36 10.78 22.84
CA ASN A 318 21.07 10.90 24.27
C ASN A 318 20.03 11.98 24.55
#